data_AF-A0A2K2EW24-F1
#
_entry.id   AF-A0A2K2EW24-F1
#
_cell.length_a   1.000
_cell.length_b   1.000
_cell.length_c   1.000
_cell.angle_alpha   90.00
_cell.angle_beta   90.00
_cell.angle_gamma   90.00
#
_symmetry.space_group_name_H-M   'P 1'
#
loop_
_entity.id
_entity.type
_entity.pdbx_description
1 polymer ?
#
loop_
_entity_poly.entity_id
_entity_poly.type
_entity_poly.pdbx_seq_one_letter_code
_entity_poly.pdbx_strand_id
1 'polypeptide(L)' 'LNASSELPDISNMPSGCRFHTRCMYCKDICKVKHPEPVKHGSSIVTCHLVDELPKFELFTEDVAGA' A
#
# COMPACT_ATOMS: atom_id res chain seq x y z
N LEU A 1 -24.66 19.68 -10.13
CA LEU A 1 -23.22 19.52 -10.42
C LEU A 1 -22.45 19.91 -9.16
N ASN A 2 -22.38 19.04 -8.16
CA ASN A 2 -21.74 19.39 -6.89
C ASN A 2 -20.67 18.35 -6.56
N ALA A 3 -19.48 18.55 -7.11
CA ALA A 3 -18.27 17.90 -6.63
C ALA A 3 -17.20 18.98 -6.64
N SER A 4 -17.01 19.63 -5.51
CA SER A 4 -15.93 20.59 -5.30
C SER A 4 -14.61 19.88 -5.58
N SER A 5 -14.03 20.27 -6.71
CA SER A 5 -12.76 19.82 -7.25
C SER A 5 -11.59 20.47 -6.51
N GLU A 6 -11.49 20.23 -5.20
CA GLU A 6 -10.27 20.50 -4.45
C GLU A 6 -9.44 19.22 -4.41
N LEU A 7 -8.27 19.26 -5.04
CA LEU A 7 -7.29 18.16 -4.94
C LEU A 7 -6.95 17.97 -3.46
N PRO A 8 -6.87 16.73 -2.95
CA PRO A 8 -6.45 16.49 -1.58
C PRO A 8 -5.07 17.08 -1.37
N ASP A 9 -4.90 17.84 -0.29
CA ASP A 9 -3.64 18.47 0.06
C ASP A 9 -2.52 17.42 0.16
N ILE A 10 -1.57 17.47 -0.78
CA ILE A 10 -0.43 16.55 -0.85
C ILE A 10 0.63 16.91 0.20
N SER A 11 0.59 18.13 0.74
CA SER A 11 1.59 18.66 1.67
C SER A 11 1.55 17.96 3.03
N ASN A 12 0.37 17.46 3.44
CA ASN A 12 0.20 16.84 4.75
C ASN A 12 0.43 15.33 4.69
N MET A 13 1.66 14.93 4.37
CA MET A 13 2.02 13.53 4.21
C MET A 13 2.04 12.80 5.57
N PRO A 14 1.40 11.63 5.70
CA PRO A 14 1.44 10.85 6.94
C PRO A 14 2.86 10.54 7.41
N SER A 15 3.08 10.59 8.72
CA SER A 15 4.32 10.13 9.35
C SER A 15 4.50 8.63 9.19
N GLY A 16 5.74 8.17 9.10
CA GLY A 16 6.03 6.75 8.94
C GLY A 16 5.77 6.22 7.52
N CYS A 17 5.01 5.13 7.40
CA CYS A 17 4.64 4.54 6.11
C CYS A 17 3.56 5.39 5.43
N ARG A 18 3.84 5.88 4.22
CA ARG A 18 2.93 6.75 3.44
C ARG A 18 1.54 6.15 3.19
N PHE A 19 1.43 4.82 3.28
CA PHE A 19 0.19 4.08 3.04
C PHE A 19 -0.59 3.75 4.32
N HIS A 20 -0.10 4.10 5.52
CA HIS A 20 -0.69 3.61 6.77
C HIS A 20 -2.16 4.02 6.98
N THR A 21 -2.60 5.12 6.37
CA THR A 21 -3.99 5.61 6.43
C THR A 21 -4.94 4.83 5.52
N ARG A 22 -4.42 4.08 4.55
CA ARG A 22 -5.19 3.31 3.55
C ARG A 22 -4.85 1.81 3.53
N CYS A 23 -3.81 1.39 4.24
CA CYS A 23 -3.36 0.01 4.28
C CYS A 23 -4.26 -0.83 5.20
N MET A 24 -4.90 -1.86 4.65
CA MET A 24 -5.74 -2.79 5.43
C MET A 24 -4.95 -3.65 6.43
N TYR A 25 -3.62 -3.74 6.27
CA TYR A 25 -2.71 -4.50 7.14
C TYR A 25 -1.89 -3.61 8.08
N CYS A 26 -2.33 -2.37 8.31
CA CYS A 26 -1.58 -1.40 9.11
C CYS A 26 -1.36 -1.87 10.56
N LYS A 27 -0.11 -1.83 11.04
CA LYS A 27 0.27 -2.00 12.45
C LYS A 27 0.85 -0.69 12.99
N ASP A 28 1.06 -0.59 14.30
CA ASP A 28 1.52 0.66 14.94
C ASP A 28 2.88 1.14 14.43
N ILE A 29 3.80 0.22 14.10
CA ILE A 29 5.09 0.56 13.49
C ILE A 29 4.93 1.36 12.18
N CYS A 30 3.86 1.12 11.42
CA CYS A 30 3.57 1.81 10.16
C CYS A 30 3.22 3.29 10.37
N LYS A 31 2.72 3.68 11.54
CA LYS A 31 2.34 5.08 11.84
C LYS A 31 3.53 5.94 12.28
N VAL A 32 4.60 5.29 12.75
CA VAL A 32 5.72 5.96 13.45
C VAL A 32 7.05 5.86 12.71
N LYS A 33 7.32 4.79 11.96
CA LYS A 33 8.60 4.59 11.26
C LYS A 33 8.40 4.42 9.75
N HIS A 34 9.24 5.07 8.95
CA HIS A 34 9.30 4.82 7.51
C HIS A 34 9.95 3.44 7.26
N PRO A 35 9.34 2.56 6.45
CA PRO A 35 9.93 1.26 6.15
C PRO A 35 11.21 1.41 5.34
N GLU A 36 12.18 0.56 5.64
CA GLU A 36 13.42 0.46 4.87
C GLU A 36 13.17 -0.38 3.60
N PRO A 37 13.89 -0.10 2.50
CA PRO A 37 13.80 -0.91 1.30
C PRO A 37 14.40 -2.29 1.54
N VAL A 38 13.63 -3.33 1.26
CA VAL A 38 14.04 -4.73 1.38
C VAL A 38 13.82 -5.44 0.05
N LYS A 39 14.66 -6.44 -0.25
CA LYS A 39 14.50 -7.28 -1.42
C LYS A 39 13.49 -8.39 -1.09
N HIS A 40 12.43 -8.51 -1.89
CA HIS A 40 11.45 -9.57 -1.77
C HIS A 40 11.22 -10.22 -3.15
N GLY A 41 11.71 -11.46 -3.31
CA GLY A 41 11.81 -12.11 -4.61
C GLY A 41 12.71 -11.34 -5.57
N SER A 42 12.17 -10.98 -6.74
CA SER A 42 12.86 -10.18 -7.77
C SER A 42 12.70 -8.67 -7.59
N SER A 43 11.88 -8.22 -6.64
CA SER A 43 11.49 -6.82 -6.47
C SER A 43 12.08 -6.22 -5.19
N ILE A 44 12.16 -4.89 -5.16
CA ILE A 44 12.45 -4.12 -3.94
C ILE A 44 11.13 -3.53 -3.44
N VAL A 45 10.88 -3.67 -2.14
CA VAL A 45 9.65 -3.21 -1.49
C VAL A 45 9.96 -2.44 -0.22
N THR A 46 9.06 -1.55 0.18
CA THR A 46 9.17 -0.75 1.41
C THR A 46 7.93 -1.00 2.29
N CYS A 47 7.86 -2.20 2.87
CA CYS A 47 6.78 -2.60 3.77
C CYS A 47 7.35 -3.25 5.03
N HIS A 48 6.86 -2.87 6.21
CA HIS A 48 7.29 -3.45 7.49
C HIS A 48 6.87 -4.91 7.66
N LEU A 49 5.85 -5.36 6.92
CA LEU A 49 5.19 -6.66 7.12
C LEU A 49 5.29 -7.57 5.90
N VAL A 50 6.18 -7.26 4.95
CA VAL A 50 6.23 -7.97 3.64
C VAL A 50 6.25 -9.50 3.80
N ASP A 51 6.97 -10.02 4.78
CA ASP A 51 7.10 -11.47 5.00
C ASP A 51 5.91 -12.10 5.73
N GLU A 52 5.04 -11.30 6.35
CA GLU A 52 3.84 -11.74 7.07
C GLU A 52 2.56 -11.64 6.21
N LEU A 53 2.58 -10.85 5.13
CA LEU A 53 1.39 -10.62 4.31
C LEU A 53 1.05 -11.87 3.48
N PRO A 54 -0.25 -12.12 3.23
CA PRO A 54 -0.66 -13.19 2.34
C PRO A 54 -0.09 -12.94 0.94
N LYS A 55 0.33 -14.00 0.26
CA LYS A 55 0.73 -13.90 -1.14
C LYS A 55 -0.49 -13.47 -1.96
N PHE A 56 -0.32 -12.42 -2.74
CA PHE A 56 -1.38 -12.00 -3.66
C PHE A 56 -1.51 -13.05 -4.75
N GLU A 57 -2.67 -13.71 -4.78
CA GLU A 57 -3.06 -14.58 -5.87
C GLU A 57 -3.85 -13.75 -6.87
N LEU A 58 -3.31 -13.59 -8.07
CA LEU A 58 -4.07 -13.02 -9.18
C LEU A 58 -5.23 -13.97 -9.48
N PHE A 59 -6.46 -13.49 -9.36
CA PHE A 59 -7.62 -14.21 -9.86
C PHE A 59 -7.47 -14.36 -11.38
N THR A 60 -7.06 -15.54 -11.83
CA THR A 60 -7.15 -15.95 -13.23
C THR A 60 -8.51 -16.60 -13.44
N GLU A 61 -9.58 -15.82 -13.29
CA GLU A 61 -10.85 -16.26 -13.86
C GLU A 61 -10.72 -16.05 -15.36
N ASP A 62 -10.65 -17.17 -16.06
CA ASP A 62 -10.42 -17.29 -17.48
C ASP A 62 -11.23 -16.24 -18.26
N VAL A 63 -10.53 -15.36 -18.98
CA VAL A 63 -11.11 -14.53 -20.05
C VAL A 63 -11.41 -15.44 -21.26
N ALA A 64 -12.04 -16.59 -21.03
CA ALA A 64 -12.59 -17.48 -22.03
C ALA A 64 -14.07 -17.14 -22.22
N GLY A 65 -14.30 -15.99 -22.85
CA GLY A 65 -15.62 -15.49 -23.21
C GLY A 65 -15.52 -14.53 -24.38
N ALA A 66 -14.92 -15.00 -25.47
CA ALA A 66 -15.09 -14.44 -26.81
C ALA A 66 -16.39 -14.97 -27.44
#